data_AF-A0A934ZHZ4-F1
#
_entry.id   AF-A0A934ZHZ4-F1
#
_cell.length_a   1.000
_cell.length_b   1.000
_cell.length_c   1.000
_cell.angle_alpha   90.00
_cell.angle_beta   90.00
_cell.angle_gamma   90.00
#
_symmetry.space_group_name_H-M   'P 1'
#
loop_
_entity.id
_entity.type
_entity.pdbx_description
1 polymer ?
#
loop_
_entity_poly.entity_id
_entity_poly.type
_entity_poly.pdbx_seq_one_letter_code
_entity_poly.pdbx_strand_id
1 'polypeptide(L)'
;MKERYEEAILADSGVRFVDPKMQYGFDPQKLTVWADVALEQDFVFPVPGRAEGEAFVSAAGDGARLVFDPAKDAWFVVRKKGSVVKVARAARLNRYVAGQVPGAWDPVRYGIPKDLAEQVDRTTLYNLIATVEAFLSAGLEPEELYQYLHPSDVGSTQGAGIGGMQKLRRLYLDHALDRPRQGDALQETLINVTAAWVVQTLVGSYGPMVHPVGACATAAVSLEEAADKVLGGKAAFIVAGGFDDYGEEGALGFSDMAATCDTDDMLARSIPSEGDVAPQRPTPPWLRRGPGRRHRARRSRRPRGAHGPAHLRSGRAGPLLRRRDPPQHPRSGPWGDGRGRRAQGERGRGERRGAVRPGLAKHCMGGAASEAPRSGGHPRRRARRGPRGLRASADLP
;
A
#
# COMPACT_ATOMS: atom_id res chain seq x y z
N MET A 1 16.25 -32.72 13.39
CA MET A 1 15.55 -31.53 12.85
C MET A 1 16.43 -30.80 11.85
N LYS A 2 17.54 -30.21 12.29
CA LYS A 2 18.45 -29.45 11.41
C LYS A 2 18.89 -30.22 10.16
N GLU A 3 19.52 -31.38 10.32
CA GLU A 3 19.99 -32.23 9.20
C GLU A 3 18.91 -32.61 8.17
N ARG A 4 17.64 -32.63 8.58
CA ARG A 4 16.52 -33.05 7.74
C ARG A 4 15.84 -31.88 6.99
N TYR A 5 15.87 -30.68 7.56
CA TYR A 5 15.01 -29.58 7.10
C TYR A 5 15.77 -28.27 6.80
N GLU A 6 17.03 -28.13 7.23
CA GLU A 6 17.78 -26.88 7.07
C GLU A 6 17.85 -26.42 5.60
N GLU A 7 18.19 -27.32 4.68
CA GLU A 7 18.27 -26.99 3.25
C GLU A 7 16.93 -26.49 2.69
N ALA A 8 15.83 -27.18 3.02
CA ALA A 8 14.50 -26.79 2.58
C ALA A 8 14.05 -25.45 3.19
N ILE A 9 14.37 -25.22 4.47
CA ILE A 9 14.04 -23.96 5.16
C ILE A 9 14.80 -22.79 4.53
N LEU A 10 16.10 -22.96 4.28
CA LEU A 10 16.94 -21.91 3.69
C LEU A 10 16.51 -21.58 2.26
N ALA A 11 16.14 -22.59 1.46
CA ALA A 11 15.67 -22.39 0.09
C ALA A 11 14.33 -21.62 0.02
N ASP A 12 13.48 -21.72 1.05
CA ASP A 12 12.15 -21.11 1.10
C ASP A 12 12.05 -19.93 2.10
N SER A 13 13.18 -19.38 2.57
CA SER A 13 13.17 -18.26 3.53
C SER A 13 13.96 -17.06 3.00
N GLY A 14 13.56 -15.86 3.44
CA GLY A 14 14.30 -14.63 3.14
C GLY A 14 14.09 -14.12 1.71
N VAL A 15 15.13 -13.45 1.19
CA VAL A 15 15.15 -12.86 -0.17
C VAL A 15 15.42 -13.97 -1.18
N ARG A 16 14.47 -14.14 -2.10
CA ARG A 16 14.52 -15.18 -3.13
C ARG A 16 13.68 -14.78 -4.34
N PHE A 17 13.74 -15.59 -5.40
CA PHE A 17 12.85 -15.41 -6.55
C PHE A 17 11.38 -15.47 -6.11
N VAL A 18 10.55 -14.60 -6.69
CA VAL A 18 9.12 -14.55 -6.38
C VAL A 18 8.50 -15.89 -6.73
N ASP A 19 7.84 -16.53 -5.75
CA ASP A 19 7.05 -17.74 -5.99
C ASP A 19 5.58 -17.32 -6.20
N PRO A 20 5.01 -17.51 -7.40
CA PRO A 20 3.63 -17.15 -7.68
C PRO A 20 2.62 -17.84 -6.77
N LYS A 21 2.91 -19.05 -6.26
CA LYS A 21 2.03 -19.75 -5.33
C LYS A 21 1.88 -19.00 -4.01
N MET A 22 2.94 -18.34 -3.59
CA MET A 22 2.97 -17.57 -2.35
C MET A 22 2.39 -16.16 -2.50
N GLN A 23 2.21 -15.69 -3.74
CA GLN A 23 1.73 -14.33 -4.04
C GLN A 23 0.38 -14.32 -4.75
N TYR A 24 -0.53 -15.25 -4.40
CA TYR A 24 -1.89 -15.34 -4.97
C TYR A 24 -1.93 -15.37 -6.51
N GLY A 25 -0.95 -16.04 -7.12
CA GLY A 25 -0.84 -16.16 -8.58
C GLY A 25 -0.10 -15.01 -9.27
N PHE A 26 0.45 -14.04 -8.53
CA PHE A 26 1.32 -13.01 -9.09
C PHE A 26 2.65 -13.62 -9.55
N ASP A 27 2.81 -13.72 -10.86
CA ASP A 27 4.06 -14.11 -11.52
C ASP A 27 4.67 -12.87 -12.23
N PRO A 28 5.78 -12.30 -11.71
CA PRO A 28 6.40 -11.13 -12.32
C PRO A 28 6.88 -11.38 -13.76
N GLN A 29 7.06 -12.65 -14.18
CA GLN A 29 7.44 -12.99 -15.56
C GLN A 29 6.25 -13.22 -16.50
N LYS A 30 5.01 -13.22 -15.99
CA LYS A 30 3.79 -13.52 -16.76
C LYS A 30 2.60 -12.64 -16.35
N LEU A 31 2.83 -11.35 -16.22
CA LEU A 31 1.77 -10.40 -15.90
C LEU A 31 0.76 -10.30 -17.05
N THR A 32 -0.53 -10.34 -16.70
CA THR A 32 -1.59 -10.20 -17.70
C THR A 32 -1.84 -8.72 -17.97
N VAL A 33 -1.55 -8.28 -19.19
CA VAL A 33 -1.93 -6.95 -19.69
C VAL A 33 -2.91 -7.09 -20.84
N TRP A 34 -3.84 -6.14 -20.95
CA TRP A 34 -4.87 -6.16 -21.99
C TRP A 34 -4.52 -5.19 -23.12
N ALA A 35 -4.31 -5.74 -24.32
CA ALA A 35 -4.04 -4.96 -25.52
C ALA A 35 -5.33 -4.73 -26.32
N ASP A 36 -5.46 -3.55 -26.90
CA ASP A 36 -6.54 -3.24 -27.84
C ASP A 36 -6.21 -3.79 -29.23
N VAL A 37 -7.10 -4.62 -29.76
CA VAL A 37 -6.98 -5.22 -31.09
C VAL A 37 -8.28 -4.98 -31.86
N ALA A 38 -8.16 -4.49 -33.09
CA ALA A 38 -9.30 -4.35 -33.99
C ALA A 38 -9.62 -5.67 -34.68
N LEU A 39 -10.89 -6.05 -34.72
CA LEU A 39 -11.33 -7.26 -35.42
C LEU A 39 -11.18 -7.12 -36.94
N GLU A 40 -10.53 -8.08 -37.59
CA GLU A 40 -10.37 -8.08 -39.06
C GLU A 40 -11.63 -8.57 -39.81
N GLN A 41 -12.51 -9.28 -39.10
CA GLN A 41 -13.77 -9.84 -39.60
C GLN A 41 -14.85 -9.79 -38.52
N ASP A 42 -16.11 -9.94 -38.91
CA ASP A 42 -17.21 -10.07 -37.96
C ASP A 42 -16.97 -11.29 -37.05
N PHE A 43 -17.14 -11.10 -35.74
CA PHE A 43 -17.05 -12.16 -34.74
C PHE A 43 -18.42 -12.39 -34.13
N VAL A 44 -18.88 -13.64 -34.16
CA VAL A 44 -20.23 -14.02 -33.73
C VAL A 44 -20.15 -14.99 -32.57
N PHE A 45 -20.87 -14.72 -31.50
CA PHE A 45 -20.94 -15.61 -30.34
C PHE A 45 -22.37 -15.71 -29.80
N PRO A 46 -22.78 -16.89 -29.29
CA PRO A 46 -24.10 -17.08 -28.70
C PRO A 46 -24.21 -16.37 -27.35
N VAL A 47 -25.41 -15.92 -27.00
CA VAL A 47 -25.74 -15.38 -25.67
C VAL A 47 -26.99 -16.08 -25.10
N PRO A 48 -27.08 -16.28 -23.78
CA PRO A 48 -28.20 -16.97 -23.12
C PRO A 48 -29.59 -16.38 -23.41
N GLY A 49 -29.68 -15.09 -23.71
CA GLY A 49 -30.96 -14.47 -24.02
C GLY A 49 -30.84 -13.05 -24.53
N ARG A 50 -32.00 -12.50 -24.91
CA ARG A 50 -32.10 -11.16 -25.49
C ARG A 50 -31.51 -10.07 -24.60
N ALA A 51 -31.84 -10.07 -23.31
CA ALA A 51 -31.40 -9.02 -22.38
C ALA A 51 -29.88 -8.94 -22.24
N GLU A 52 -29.20 -10.09 -22.17
CA GLU A 52 -27.74 -10.16 -22.11
C GLU A 52 -27.11 -9.73 -23.44
N GLY A 53 -27.69 -10.15 -24.57
CA GLY A 53 -27.28 -9.69 -25.89
C GLY A 53 -27.40 -8.17 -26.06
N GLU A 54 -28.49 -7.56 -25.57
CA GLU A 54 -28.69 -6.11 -25.56
C GLU A 54 -27.64 -5.41 -24.70
N ALA A 55 -27.22 -5.99 -23.57
CA ALA A 55 -26.14 -5.44 -22.74
C ALA A 55 -24.79 -5.42 -23.49
N PHE A 56 -24.44 -6.49 -24.21
CA PHE A 56 -23.25 -6.51 -25.07
C PHE A 56 -23.30 -5.46 -26.18
N VAL A 57 -24.46 -5.29 -26.83
CA VAL A 57 -24.64 -4.27 -27.86
C VAL A 57 -24.55 -2.86 -27.27
N SER A 58 -25.13 -2.63 -26.10
CA SER A 58 -25.05 -1.35 -25.40
C SER A 58 -23.60 -1.00 -25.04
N ALA A 59 -22.80 -1.96 -24.57
CA ALA A 59 -21.39 -1.74 -24.27
C ALA A 59 -20.53 -1.51 -25.52
N ALA A 60 -20.94 -2.09 -26.65
CA ALA A 60 -20.24 -2.01 -27.93
C ALA A 60 -20.53 -0.75 -28.76
N GLY A 61 -21.69 -0.12 -28.53
CA GLY A 61 -22.24 0.89 -29.43
C GLY A 61 -22.41 0.35 -30.86
N ASP A 62 -22.03 1.17 -31.85
CA ASP A 62 -22.14 0.84 -33.27
C ASP A 62 -21.30 -0.38 -33.70
N GLY A 63 -20.37 -0.84 -32.84
CA GLY A 63 -19.50 -1.99 -33.08
C GLY A 63 -20.18 -3.36 -32.91
N ALA A 64 -21.45 -3.42 -32.49
CA ALA A 64 -22.16 -4.70 -32.40
C ALA A 64 -23.61 -4.61 -32.91
N ARG A 65 -24.19 -5.78 -33.18
CA ARG A 65 -25.64 -5.97 -33.36
C ARG A 65 -26.07 -7.29 -32.77
N LEU A 66 -27.34 -7.36 -32.37
CA LEU A 66 -27.97 -8.57 -31.86
C LEU A 66 -28.76 -9.26 -32.98
N VAL A 67 -28.66 -10.57 -33.10
CA VAL A 67 -29.34 -11.39 -34.10
C VAL A 67 -30.00 -12.57 -33.40
N PHE A 68 -31.27 -12.85 -33.73
CA PHE A 68 -31.94 -14.10 -33.33
C PHE A 68 -31.88 -15.08 -34.50
N ASP A 69 -31.50 -16.33 -34.23
CA ASP A 69 -31.50 -17.42 -35.21
C ASP A 69 -32.69 -18.35 -34.90
N PRO A 70 -33.81 -18.27 -35.67
CA PRO A 70 -34.99 -19.09 -35.41
C PRO A 70 -34.75 -20.59 -35.57
N ALA A 71 -33.75 -20.99 -36.37
CA ALA A 71 -33.45 -22.41 -36.58
C ALA A 71 -32.75 -23.03 -35.37
N LYS A 72 -32.06 -22.21 -34.57
CA LYS A 72 -31.36 -22.64 -33.35
C LYS A 72 -32.06 -22.22 -32.07
N ASP A 73 -33.15 -21.46 -32.19
CA ASP A 73 -33.86 -20.82 -31.08
C ASP A 73 -32.90 -20.10 -30.11
N ALA A 74 -31.93 -19.38 -30.67
CA ALA A 74 -30.82 -18.81 -29.91
C ALA A 74 -30.49 -17.38 -30.35
N TRP A 75 -29.99 -16.59 -29.39
CA TRP A 75 -29.52 -15.23 -29.61
C TRP A 75 -28.01 -15.22 -29.85
N PHE A 76 -27.57 -14.39 -30.79
CA PHE A 76 -26.17 -14.20 -31.14
C PHE A 76 -25.82 -12.72 -31.17
N VAL A 77 -24.68 -12.38 -30.58
CA VAL A 77 -24.08 -11.06 -30.74
C VAL A 77 -23.08 -11.12 -31.89
N VAL A 78 -23.22 -10.20 -32.85
CA VAL A 78 -22.26 -9.98 -33.92
C VAL A 78 -21.44 -8.74 -33.60
N ARG A 79 -20.17 -8.92 -33.24
CA ARG A 79 -19.17 -7.86 -33.17
C ARG A 79 -18.67 -7.59 -34.58
N LYS A 80 -18.87 -6.37 -35.09
CA LYS A 80 -18.54 -6.02 -36.47
C LYS A 80 -17.04 -5.92 -36.68
N LYS A 81 -16.58 -6.22 -37.89
CA LYS A 81 -15.23 -5.86 -38.36
C LYS A 81 -14.90 -4.41 -38.00
N GLY A 82 -13.68 -4.18 -37.53
CA GLY A 82 -13.19 -2.88 -37.07
C GLY A 82 -13.49 -2.57 -35.59
N SER A 83 -14.32 -3.37 -34.92
CA SER A 83 -14.57 -3.20 -33.48
C SER A 83 -13.33 -3.54 -32.68
N VAL A 84 -13.03 -2.74 -31.66
CA VAL A 84 -11.89 -2.97 -30.76
C VAL A 84 -12.28 -3.94 -29.66
N VAL A 85 -11.45 -4.96 -29.43
CA VAL A 85 -11.58 -5.93 -28.33
C VAL A 85 -10.29 -5.95 -27.51
N LYS A 86 -10.42 -6.30 -26.22
CA LYS A 86 -9.29 -6.50 -25.32
C LYS A 86 -8.78 -7.94 -25.45
N VAL A 87 -7.50 -8.11 -25.78
CA VAL A 87 -6.84 -9.41 -25.85
C VAL A 87 -5.72 -9.46 -24.80
N ALA A 88 -5.68 -10.54 -24.03
CA ALA A 88 -4.66 -10.75 -23.02
C ALA A 88 -3.28 -10.95 -23.68
N ARG A 89 -2.26 -10.28 -23.14
CA ARG A 89 -0.87 -10.41 -23.52
C ARG A 89 -0.03 -10.54 -22.25
N ALA A 90 1.03 -11.32 -22.30
CA ALA A 90 2.00 -11.41 -21.21
C ALA A 90 2.95 -10.20 -21.24
N ALA A 91 3.14 -9.58 -20.07
CA ALA A 91 4.19 -8.62 -19.79
C ALA A 91 5.14 -9.19 -18.73
N ARG A 92 6.39 -8.71 -18.76
CA ARG A 92 7.43 -9.09 -17.80
C ARG A 92 7.83 -7.89 -16.98
N LEU A 93 7.93 -8.10 -15.69
CA LEU A 93 8.55 -7.20 -14.73
C LEU A 93 10.00 -7.63 -14.53
N ASN A 94 10.91 -6.68 -14.61
CA ASN A 94 12.34 -6.84 -14.29
C ASN A 94 12.62 -6.83 -12.78
N ARG A 95 11.58 -6.95 -11.95
CA ARG A 95 11.61 -7.08 -10.49
C ARG A 95 11.01 -8.43 -10.11
N TYR A 96 11.84 -9.46 -10.08
CA TYR A 96 11.37 -10.84 -9.85
C TYR A 96 12.07 -11.55 -8.68
N VAL A 97 12.71 -10.77 -7.81
CA VAL A 97 13.26 -11.18 -6.50
C VAL A 97 12.64 -10.32 -5.40
N ALA A 98 12.21 -10.93 -4.30
CA ALA A 98 11.63 -10.25 -3.14
C ALA A 98 11.91 -11.01 -1.84
N GLY A 99 11.88 -10.29 -0.71
CA GLY A 99 11.80 -10.90 0.61
C GLY A 99 10.37 -11.42 0.84
N GLN A 100 10.21 -12.73 0.98
CA GLN A 100 8.88 -13.33 1.10
C GLN A 100 8.79 -14.13 2.41
N VAL A 101 7.62 -14.08 3.05
CA VAL A 101 7.27 -14.98 4.15
C VAL A 101 7.51 -16.43 3.69
N PRO A 102 8.03 -17.32 4.56
CA PRO A 102 8.24 -18.72 4.19
C PRO A 102 6.98 -19.35 3.64
N GLY A 103 7.12 -20.12 2.56
CA GLY A 103 6.01 -20.64 1.80
C GLY A 103 5.15 -21.67 2.53
N ALA A 104 5.73 -22.34 3.53
CA ALA A 104 5.00 -23.23 4.42
C ALA A 104 4.24 -22.50 5.54
N TRP A 105 4.30 -21.17 5.62
CA TRP A 105 3.56 -20.38 6.59
C TRP A 105 2.06 -20.52 6.35
N ASP A 106 1.33 -20.82 7.41
CA ASP A 106 -0.10 -21.10 7.36
C ASP A 106 -0.75 -20.53 8.62
N PRO A 107 -1.64 -19.53 8.51
CA PRO A 107 -2.27 -18.88 9.66
C PRO A 107 -3.11 -19.86 10.47
N VAL A 108 -3.64 -20.91 9.86
CA VAL A 108 -4.46 -21.93 10.54
C VAL A 108 -3.60 -22.75 11.51
N ARG A 109 -2.32 -22.96 11.21
CA ARG A 109 -1.38 -23.62 12.15
C ARG A 109 -1.09 -22.80 13.40
N TYR A 110 -1.29 -21.49 13.33
CA TYR A 110 -1.21 -20.58 14.48
C TYR A 110 -2.53 -20.49 15.26
N GLY A 111 -3.58 -21.22 14.85
CA GLY A 111 -4.87 -21.24 15.53
C GLY A 111 -5.90 -20.25 14.97
N ILE A 112 -5.60 -19.55 13.87
CA ILE A 112 -6.58 -18.69 13.21
C ILE A 112 -7.69 -19.56 12.57
N PRO A 113 -8.97 -19.31 12.87
CA PRO A 113 -10.08 -20.01 12.21
C PRO A 113 -10.02 -19.86 10.69
N LYS A 114 -10.33 -20.94 9.97
CA LYS A 114 -10.20 -20.98 8.51
C LYS A 114 -11.09 -19.96 7.81
N ASP A 115 -12.31 -19.79 8.31
CA ASP A 115 -13.28 -18.79 7.86
C ASP A 115 -12.73 -17.36 8.02
N LEU A 116 -12.12 -17.06 9.16
CA LEU A 116 -11.45 -15.77 9.37
C LEU A 116 -10.28 -15.58 8.39
N ALA A 117 -9.45 -16.61 8.20
CA ALA A 117 -8.32 -16.59 7.29
C ALA A 117 -8.71 -16.35 5.81
N GLU A 118 -9.90 -16.77 5.41
CA GLU A 118 -10.44 -16.51 4.07
C GLU A 118 -11.09 -15.11 3.96
N GLN A 119 -11.67 -14.61 5.06
CA GLN A 119 -12.35 -13.32 5.11
C GLN A 119 -11.39 -12.13 5.03
N VAL A 120 -10.35 -12.09 5.85
CA VAL A 120 -9.50 -10.90 6.03
C VAL A 120 -8.41 -10.78 4.97
N ASP A 121 -7.73 -9.63 4.92
CA ASP A 121 -6.52 -9.49 4.09
C ASP A 121 -5.33 -10.24 4.72
N ARG A 122 -4.39 -10.70 3.89
CA ARG A 122 -3.17 -11.40 4.34
C ARG A 122 -2.37 -10.57 5.35
N THR A 123 -2.33 -9.25 5.16
CA THR A 123 -1.66 -8.32 6.07
C THR A 123 -2.26 -8.37 7.48
N THR A 124 -3.58 -8.56 7.56
CA THR A 124 -4.28 -8.71 8.84
C THR A 124 -3.86 -9.98 9.57
N LEU A 125 -3.67 -11.08 8.84
CA LEU A 125 -3.19 -12.34 9.43
C LEU A 125 -1.79 -12.20 10.00
N TYR A 126 -0.88 -11.54 9.27
CA TYR A 126 0.45 -11.22 9.79
C TYR A 126 0.38 -10.38 11.04
N ASN A 127 -0.44 -9.33 11.05
CA ASN A 127 -0.56 -8.43 12.18
C ASN A 127 -1.17 -9.10 13.42
N LEU A 128 -2.17 -9.98 13.25
CA LEU A 128 -2.76 -10.76 14.33
C LEU A 128 -1.71 -11.66 14.98
N ILE A 129 -1.01 -12.48 14.19
CA ILE A 129 -0.01 -13.43 14.68
C ILE A 129 1.17 -12.69 15.32
N ALA A 130 1.68 -11.63 14.69
CA ALA A 130 2.74 -10.81 15.26
C ALA A 130 2.33 -10.14 16.58
N THR A 131 1.06 -9.75 16.72
CA THR A 131 0.56 -9.18 17.98
C THR A 131 0.53 -10.25 19.08
N VAL A 132 0.03 -11.45 18.79
CA VAL A 132 0.05 -12.57 19.75
C VAL A 132 1.49 -12.88 20.18
N GLU A 133 2.42 -13.01 19.23
CA GLU A 133 3.83 -13.27 19.54
C GLU A 133 4.46 -12.15 20.38
N ALA A 134 4.04 -10.89 20.19
CA ALA A 134 4.49 -9.77 21.00
C ALA A 134 3.98 -9.85 22.45
N PHE A 135 2.71 -10.21 22.66
CA PHE A 135 2.14 -10.45 23.99
C PHE A 135 2.84 -11.60 24.70
N LEU A 136 3.03 -12.73 24.02
CA LEU A 136 3.76 -13.88 24.54
C LEU A 136 5.21 -13.53 24.89
N SER A 137 5.87 -12.71 24.06
CA SER A 137 7.23 -12.22 24.32
C SER A 137 7.30 -11.29 25.53
N ALA A 138 6.22 -10.55 25.81
CA ALA A 138 6.08 -9.75 27.02
C ALA A 138 5.72 -10.58 28.26
N GLY A 139 5.41 -11.87 28.09
CA GLY A 139 4.97 -12.76 29.16
C GLY A 139 3.60 -12.39 29.70
N LEU A 140 2.71 -11.87 28.84
CA LEU A 140 1.38 -11.38 29.19
C LEU A 140 0.35 -12.00 28.25
N GLU A 141 -0.79 -12.41 28.80
CA GLU A 141 -2.00 -12.63 28.01
C GLU A 141 -2.78 -11.32 27.88
N PRO A 142 -3.44 -11.02 26.73
CA PRO A 142 -4.14 -9.75 26.53
C PRO A 142 -5.17 -9.42 27.63
N GLU A 143 -5.89 -10.42 28.15
CA GLU A 143 -6.91 -10.21 29.18
C GLU A 143 -6.33 -9.83 30.55
N GLU A 144 -5.07 -10.17 30.83
CA GLU A 144 -4.40 -9.82 32.09
C GLU A 144 -4.25 -8.32 32.25
N LEU A 145 -4.20 -7.56 31.16
CA LEU A 145 -4.18 -6.09 31.18
C LEU A 145 -5.31 -5.51 32.02
N TYR A 146 -6.50 -6.12 31.96
CA TYR A 146 -7.71 -5.59 32.59
C TYR A 146 -7.82 -5.89 34.08
N GLN A 147 -6.89 -6.65 34.63
CA GLN A 147 -6.72 -6.75 36.08
C GLN A 147 -6.07 -5.49 36.65
N TYR A 148 -5.34 -4.74 35.82
CA TYR A 148 -4.53 -3.59 36.24
C TYR A 148 -4.97 -2.26 35.62
N LEU A 149 -5.54 -2.30 34.41
CA LEU A 149 -5.87 -1.13 33.61
C LEU A 149 -7.36 -1.12 33.25
N HIS A 150 -7.96 0.06 33.22
CA HIS A 150 -9.29 0.20 32.65
C HIS A 150 -9.21 -0.01 31.13
N PRO A 151 -10.21 -0.63 30.46
CA PRO A 151 -10.15 -0.84 29.02
C PRO A 151 -9.98 0.42 28.17
N SER A 152 -10.38 1.59 28.68
CA SER A 152 -10.12 2.90 28.02
C SER A 152 -8.66 3.35 28.06
N ASP A 153 -7.84 2.74 28.92
CA ASP A 153 -6.43 3.07 29.07
C ASP A 153 -5.53 2.16 28.22
N VAL A 154 -6.13 1.25 27.44
CA VAL A 154 -5.45 0.36 26.52
C VAL A 154 -5.80 0.78 25.09
N GLY A 155 -4.83 1.24 24.31
CA GLY A 155 -5.05 1.74 22.94
C GLY A 155 -4.24 0.99 21.89
N SER A 156 -4.39 1.43 20.63
CA SER A 156 -3.59 0.94 19.50
C SER A 156 -3.13 2.09 18.61
N THR A 157 -1.86 2.05 18.22
CA THR A 157 -1.28 2.94 17.23
C THR A 157 -0.71 2.20 16.03
N GLN A 158 -1.02 0.91 15.87
CA GLN A 158 -0.56 0.12 14.73
C GLN A 158 -1.00 0.78 13.42
N GLY A 159 -0.11 0.84 12.42
CA GLY A 159 -0.36 1.47 11.14
C GLY A 159 0.25 0.73 9.96
N ALA A 160 0.03 1.25 8.75
CA ALA A 160 0.60 0.74 7.51
C ALA A 160 0.93 1.87 6.54
N GLY A 161 1.74 1.56 5.53
CA GLY A 161 1.90 2.40 4.35
C GLY A 161 0.70 2.32 3.41
N ILE A 162 0.36 1.11 2.94
CA ILE A 162 -0.71 0.88 1.96
C ILE A 162 -1.89 0.11 2.58
N GLY A 163 -1.62 -0.87 3.44
CA GLY A 163 -2.65 -1.72 4.06
C GLY A 163 -3.02 -2.93 3.19
N GLY A 164 -4.31 -3.28 3.14
CA GLY A 164 -4.79 -4.54 2.55
C GLY A 164 -4.76 -4.57 1.02
N MET A 165 -3.57 -4.77 0.44
CA MET A 165 -3.35 -4.71 -1.01
C MET A 165 -4.07 -5.82 -1.78
N GLN A 166 -4.17 -7.02 -1.20
CA GLN A 166 -4.80 -8.14 -1.90
C GLN A 166 -6.31 -7.93 -2.05
N LYS A 167 -6.96 -7.43 -0.98
CA LYS A 167 -8.37 -7.04 -1.04
C LYS A 167 -8.57 -5.80 -1.91
N LEU A 168 -7.62 -4.86 -1.93
CA LEU A 168 -7.66 -3.70 -2.82
C LEU A 168 -7.67 -4.11 -4.30
N ARG A 169 -6.80 -5.05 -4.70
CA ARG A 169 -6.79 -5.60 -6.05
C ARG A 169 -8.13 -6.22 -6.42
N ARG A 170 -8.66 -7.08 -5.55
CA ARG A 170 -9.95 -7.75 -5.75
C ARG A 170 -11.10 -6.76 -5.84
N LEU A 171 -11.12 -5.75 -4.99
CA LEU A 171 -12.14 -4.69 -4.98
C LEU A 171 -12.27 -4.02 -6.37
N TYR A 172 -11.15 -3.71 -7.02
CA TYR A 172 -11.16 -3.09 -8.35
C TYR A 172 -11.36 -4.09 -9.49
N LEU A 173 -10.70 -5.24 -9.45
CA LEU A 173 -10.67 -6.17 -10.58
C LEU A 173 -11.85 -7.13 -10.61
N ASP A 174 -12.35 -7.60 -9.46
CA ASP A 174 -13.39 -8.64 -9.47
C ASP A 174 -14.69 -8.11 -10.06
N HIS A 175 -15.05 -6.84 -9.80
CA HIS A 175 -16.20 -6.22 -10.45
C HIS A 175 -16.00 -6.06 -11.96
N ALA A 176 -14.83 -5.56 -12.37
CA ALA A 176 -14.53 -5.31 -13.79
C ALA A 176 -14.44 -6.61 -14.62
N LEU A 177 -14.11 -7.73 -13.98
CA LEU A 177 -13.95 -9.06 -14.60
C LEU A 177 -15.13 -9.99 -14.33
N ASP A 178 -16.22 -9.48 -13.75
CA ASP A 178 -17.42 -10.25 -13.39
C ASP A 178 -17.13 -11.50 -12.54
N ARG A 179 -16.23 -11.35 -11.56
CA ARG A 179 -15.86 -12.41 -10.61
C ARG A 179 -16.70 -12.29 -9.33
N PRO A 180 -16.89 -13.40 -8.58
CA PRO A 180 -17.54 -13.35 -7.27
C PRO A 180 -16.86 -12.34 -6.35
N ARG A 181 -17.66 -11.47 -5.72
CA ARG A 181 -17.17 -10.42 -4.83
C ARG A 181 -17.51 -10.74 -3.39
N GLN A 182 -16.54 -10.51 -2.51
CA GLN A 182 -16.78 -10.47 -1.08
C GLN A 182 -17.49 -9.14 -0.71
N GLY A 183 -18.62 -9.22 -0.01
CA GLY A 183 -19.49 -8.07 0.25
C GLY A 183 -18.84 -6.99 1.11
N ASP A 184 -17.92 -7.37 1.99
CA ASP A 184 -17.17 -6.52 2.91
C ASP A 184 -15.73 -6.23 2.45
N ALA A 185 -15.36 -6.55 1.19
CA ALA A 185 -13.98 -6.40 0.69
C ALA A 185 -13.40 -4.99 0.86
N LEU A 186 -14.23 -3.94 0.77
CA LEU A 186 -13.80 -2.56 0.97
C LEU A 186 -13.27 -2.30 2.39
N GLN A 187 -13.87 -2.91 3.41
CA GLN A 187 -13.40 -2.68 4.78
C GLN A 187 -11.98 -3.24 4.96
N GLU A 188 -11.71 -4.40 4.35
CA GLU A 188 -10.42 -5.09 4.46
C GLU A 188 -9.28 -4.37 3.72
N THR A 189 -9.59 -3.39 2.86
CA THR A 189 -8.55 -2.55 2.25
C THR A 189 -8.06 -1.46 3.19
N LEU A 190 -8.83 -1.13 4.24
CA LEU A 190 -8.54 0.01 5.11
C LEU A 190 -7.44 -0.34 6.12
N ILE A 191 -6.43 0.53 6.21
CA ILE A 191 -5.29 0.38 7.13
C ILE A 191 -5.75 0.16 8.57
N ASN A 192 -6.70 0.98 9.03
CA ASN A 192 -7.21 0.91 10.40
C ASN A 192 -7.99 -0.39 10.68
N VAL A 193 -8.53 -1.07 9.67
CA VAL A 193 -9.27 -2.33 9.87
C VAL A 193 -8.35 -3.47 10.26
N THR A 194 -7.13 -3.51 9.73
CA THR A 194 -6.13 -4.51 10.18
C THR A 194 -5.80 -4.36 11.67
N ALA A 195 -5.70 -3.13 12.18
CA ALA A 195 -5.54 -2.88 13.61
C ALA A 195 -6.85 -3.13 14.40
N ALA A 196 -8.02 -2.85 13.81
CA ALA A 196 -9.31 -3.13 14.42
C ALA A 196 -9.53 -4.63 14.66
N TRP A 197 -9.12 -5.50 13.74
CA TRP A 197 -9.18 -6.95 13.93
C TRP A 197 -8.39 -7.40 15.17
N VAL A 198 -7.19 -6.85 15.41
CA VAL A 198 -6.42 -7.10 16.63
C VAL A 198 -7.19 -6.68 17.88
N VAL A 199 -7.78 -5.49 17.87
CA VAL A 199 -8.56 -5.01 19.02
C VAL A 199 -9.82 -5.84 19.23
N GLN A 200 -10.53 -6.20 18.16
CA GLN A 200 -11.79 -6.92 18.24
C GLN A 200 -11.62 -8.40 18.65
N THR A 201 -10.54 -9.04 18.20
CA THR A 201 -10.36 -10.50 18.38
C THR A 201 -9.42 -10.86 19.51
N LEU A 202 -8.49 -9.97 19.88
CA LEU A 202 -7.45 -10.27 20.88
C LEU A 202 -7.49 -9.29 22.05
N VAL A 203 -7.33 -7.99 21.79
CA VAL A 203 -7.04 -7.03 22.88
C VAL A 203 -8.32 -6.69 23.65
N GLY A 204 -9.43 -6.38 22.99
CA GLY A 204 -10.72 -6.05 23.64
C GLY A 204 -10.78 -4.65 24.27
N SER A 205 -9.95 -3.70 23.81
CA SER A 205 -9.83 -2.39 24.47
C SER A 205 -10.76 -1.30 23.91
N TYR A 206 -10.91 -0.21 24.69
CA TYR A 206 -11.70 0.99 24.33
C TYR A 206 -10.88 2.29 24.37
N GLY A 207 -9.56 2.18 24.46
CA GLY A 207 -8.68 3.35 24.47
C GLY A 207 -8.45 3.95 23.09
N PRO A 208 -7.53 4.92 22.99
CA PRO A 208 -7.27 5.65 21.76
C PRO A 208 -6.84 4.72 20.61
N MET A 209 -7.50 4.86 19.46
CA MET A 209 -7.09 4.23 18.20
C MET A 209 -6.68 5.29 17.18
N VAL A 210 -5.38 5.38 16.89
CA VAL A 210 -4.82 6.36 15.93
C VAL A 210 -3.83 5.66 15.04
N HIS A 211 -4.16 5.52 13.77
CA HIS A 211 -3.42 4.69 12.82
C HIS A 211 -2.60 5.59 11.88
N PRO A 212 -1.28 5.77 12.13
CA PRO A 212 -0.46 6.62 11.31
C PRO A 212 -0.19 5.98 9.94
N VAL A 213 0.04 6.84 8.96
CA VAL A 213 0.48 6.46 7.61
C VAL A 213 1.71 7.31 7.29
N GLY A 214 2.89 6.69 7.42
CA GLY A 214 4.20 7.31 7.23
C GLY A 214 5.06 6.61 6.18
N ALA A 215 4.44 5.86 5.26
CA ALA A 215 5.11 4.98 4.30
C ALA A 215 6.13 4.05 5.02
N CYS A 216 7.38 3.98 4.54
CA CYS A 216 8.42 3.14 5.14
C CYS A 216 8.74 3.47 6.61
N ALA A 217 8.36 4.66 7.09
CA ALA A 217 8.60 5.09 8.47
C ALA A 217 7.42 4.82 9.41
N THR A 218 6.33 4.21 8.94
CA THR A 218 5.07 4.07 9.71
C THR A 218 5.26 3.41 11.07
N ALA A 219 6.09 2.36 11.17
CA ALA A 219 6.36 1.71 12.45
C ALA A 219 7.03 2.66 13.46
N ALA A 220 7.95 3.53 13.01
CA ALA A 220 8.58 4.53 13.87
C ALA A 220 7.59 5.61 14.31
N VAL A 221 6.76 6.09 13.39
CA VAL A 221 5.68 7.07 13.69
C VAL A 221 4.65 6.47 14.65
N SER A 222 4.34 5.18 14.52
CA SER A 222 3.47 4.43 15.44
C SER A 222 4.02 4.41 16.87
N LEU A 223 5.34 4.22 17.03
CA LEU A 223 6.01 4.26 18.33
C LEU A 223 6.05 5.67 18.93
N GLU A 224 6.32 6.69 18.12
CA GLU A 224 6.25 8.09 18.54
C GLU A 224 4.85 8.43 19.06
N GLU A 225 3.81 8.10 18.28
CA GLU A 225 2.42 8.34 18.64
C GLU A 225 1.98 7.52 19.88
N ALA A 226 2.55 6.32 20.09
CA ALA A 226 2.33 5.54 21.31
C ALA A 226 2.95 6.22 22.53
N ALA A 227 4.21 6.66 22.42
CA ALA A 227 4.91 7.35 23.49
C ALA A 227 4.16 8.64 23.89
N ASP A 228 3.71 9.44 22.93
CA ASP A 228 2.96 10.66 23.17
C ASP A 228 1.63 10.40 23.90
N LYS A 229 0.94 9.30 23.58
CA LYS A 229 -0.29 8.92 24.29
C LYS A 229 -0.02 8.51 25.74
N VAL A 230 1.04 7.73 25.97
CA VAL A 230 1.41 7.28 27.32
C VAL A 230 1.89 8.46 28.17
N LEU A 231 2.83 9.25 27.65
CA LEU A 231 3.36 10.43 28.34
C LEU A 231 2.30 11.52 28.55
N GLY A 232 1.36 11.64 27.61
CA GLY A 232 0.21 12.54 27.69
C GLY A 232 -0.93 12.06 28.60
N GLY A 233 -0.80 10.87 29.22
CA GLY A 233 -1.83 10.31 30.10
C GLY A 233 -3.15 9.95 29.38
N LYS A 234 -3.12 9.73 28.06
CA LYS A 234 -4.28 9.32 27.26
C LYS A 234 -4.50 7.81 27.27
N ALA A 235 -3.48 7.04 27.61
CA ALA A 235 -3.50 5.59 27.76
C ALA A 235 -2.33 5.16 28.66
N ALA A 236 -2.46 4.02 29.32
CA ALA A 236 -1.39 3.40 30.11
C ALA A 236 -0.68 2.27 29.35
N PHE A 237 -1.33 1.69 28.34
CA PHE A 237 -0.78 0.65 27.48
C PHE A 237 -1.19 0.91 26.03
N ILE A 238 -0.26 0.73 25.08
CA ILE A 238 -0.52 0.90 23.65
C ILE A 238 0.09 -0.27 22.88
N VAL A 239 -0.72 -0.94 22.04
CA VAL A 239 -0.20 -1.84 21.00
C VAL A 239 0.29 -0.99 19.83
N ALA A 240 1.59 -1.03 19.55
CA ALA A 240 2.24 -0.21 18.52
C ALA A 240 2.98 -1.08 17.49
N GLY A 241 3.15 -0.58 16.27
CA GLY A 241 3.85 -1.29 15.21
C GLY A 241 3.47 -0.85 13.80
N GLY A 242 4.05 -1.53 12.82
CA GLY A 242 3.75 -1.32 11.41
C GLY A 242 3.57 -2.64 10.68
N PHE A 243 2.69 -2.66 9.69
CA PHE A 243 2.45 -3.81 8.82
C PHE A 243 2.28 -3.35 7.37
N ASP A 244 2.78 -4.12 6.43
CA ASP A 244 2.54 -3.97 4.99
C ASP A 244 2.79 -5.33 4.33
N ASP A 245 2.27 -5.51 3.12
CA ASP A 245 2.43 -6.72 2.33
C ASP A 245 3.23 -6.46 1.05
N TYR A 246 3.51 -7.52 0.29
CA TYR A 246 4.07 -7.47 -1.05
C TYR A 246 3.08 -8.05 -2.06
N GLY A 247 2.85 -7.35 -3.17
CA GLY A 247 1.93 -7.77 -4.22
C GLY A 247 2.24 -7.13 -5.56
N GLU A 248 1.47 -7.50 -6.59
CA GLU A 248 1.65 -7.04 -7.97
C GLU A 248 1.61 -5.51 -8.09
N GLU A 249 0.66 -4.87 -7.39
CA GLU A 249 0.44 -3.42 -7.39
C GLU A 249 1.68 -2.69 -6.87
N GLY A 250 2.20 -3.14 -5.73
CA GLY A 250 3.39 -2.57 -5.12
C GLY A 250 4.64 -2.81 -5.98
N ALA A 251 4.79 -4.03 -6.51
CA ALA A 251 5.93 -4.38 -7.36
C ALA A 251 5.98 -3.52 -8.63
N LEU A 252 4.83 -3.31 -9.30
CA LEU A 252 4.71 -2.43 -10.47
C LEU A 252 4.97 -0.98 -10.11
N GLY A 253 4.26 -0.44 -9.11
CA GLY A 253 4.38 0.97 -8.73
C GLY A 253 5.80 1.36 -8.32
N PHE A 254 6.47 0.55 -7.50
CA PHE A 254 7.86 0.82 -7.11
C PHE A 254 8.87 0.59 -8.24
N SER A 255 8.56 -0.29 -9.20
CA SER A 255 9.37 -0.46 -10.41
C SER A 255 9.32 0.78 -11.29
N ASP A 256 8.13 1.33 -11.53
CA ASP A 256 7.93 2.54 -12.35
C ASP A 256 8.63 3.77 -11.76
N MET A 257 8.70 3.84 -10.43
CA MET A 257 9.43 4.88 -9.69
C MET A 257 10.95 4.65 -9.64
N ALA A 258 11.45 3.54 -10.18
CA ALA A 258 12.84 3.09 -10.03
C ALA A 258 13.30 3.00 -8.57
N ALA A 259 12.38 2.72 -7.64
CA ALA A 259 12.67 2.62 -6.21
C ALA A 259 13.29 1.26 -5.83
N THR A 260 12.97 0.21 -6.58
CA THR A 260 13.51 -1.16 -6.40
C THR A 260 14.58 -1.46 -7.44
N CYS A 261 15.50 -2.39 -7.13
CA CYS A 261 16.61 -2.75 -8.00
C CYS A 261 16.18 -3.66 -9.16
N ASP A 262 16.76 -3.44 -10.34
CA ASP A 262 16.57 -4.32 -11.48
C ASP A 262 17.28 -5.65 -11.27
N THR A 263 16.50 -6.74 -11.33
CA THR A 263 17.01 -8.07 -11.01
C THR A 263 18.05 -8.54 -12.03
N ASP A 264 17.85 -8.26 -13.32
CA ASP A 264 18.82 -8.63 -14.36
C ASP A 264 20.13 -7.84 -14.20
N ASP A 265 20.04 -6.55 -13.86
CA ASP A 265 21.22 -5.73 -13.57
C ASP A 265 21.98 -6.22 -12.34
N MET A 266 21.27 -6.67 -11.29
CA MET A 266 21.92 -7.23 -10.09
C MET A 266 22.63 -8.54 -10.40
N LEU A 267 21.97 -9.45 -11.13
CA LEU A 267 22.56 -10.72 -11.55
C LEU A 267 23.78 -10.51 -12.49
N ALA A 268 23.70 -9.55 -13.42
CA ALA A 268 24.83 -9.18 -14.28
C ALA A 268 26.03 -8.64 -13.51
N ARG A 269 25.82 -8.11 -12.29
CA ARG A 269 26.87 -7.69 -11.35
C ARG A 269 27.31 -8.79 -10.39
N SER A 270 26.83 -10.02 -10.59
CA SER A 270 27.07 -11.18 -9.72
C SER A 270 26.58 -10.96 -8.28
N ILE A 271 25.54 -10.15 -8.09
CA ILE A 271 24.82 -10.05 -6.83
C ILE A 271 23.75 -11.16 -6.85
N PRO A 272 23.84 -12.18 -5.99
CA PRO A 272 22.91 -13.29 -5.99
C PRO A 272 21.50 -12.84 -5.57
N SER A 273 20.50 -13.62 -5.97
CA SER A 273 19.10 -13.47 -5.52
C SER A 273 18.90 -13.88 -4.05
N GLU A 274 19.85 -14.63 -3.49
CA GLU A 274 19.85 -15.16 -2.13
C GLU A 274 20.89 -14.43 -1.27
N GLY A 275 20.49 -13.99 -0.08
CA GLY A 275 21.36 -13.30 0.88
C GLY A 275 21.11 -11.79 0.99
N ASP A 276 21.64 -11.20 2.06
CA ASP A 276 21.37 -9.84 2.52
C ASP A 276 21.30 -8.81 1.38
N VAL A 277 20.19 -8.07 1.30
CA VAL A 277 20.11 -6.83 0.53
C VAL A 277 21.14 -5.86 1.13
N ALA A 278 22.35 -5.88 0.59
CA ALA A 278 23.38 -4.98 1.05
C ALA A 278 22.89 -3.55 0.76
N PRO A 279 22.80 -2.66 1.78
CA PRO A 279 22.51 -1.25 1.51
C PRO A 279 23.54 -0.77 0.48
N GLN A 280 23.05 -0.20 -0.63
CA GLN A 280 23.90 0.14 -1.77
C GLN A 280 25.12 0.93 -1.28
N ARG A 281 26.29 0.27 -1.27
CA ARG A 281 27.55 0.99 -1.13
C ARG A 281 27.85 1.54 -2.52
N PRO A 282 27.85 2.87 -2.74
CA PRO A 282 28.28 3.40 -4.01
C PRO A 282 29.68 2.86 -4.27
N THR A 283 29.89 2.17 -5.40
CA THR A 283 31.24 1.79 -5.81
C THR A 283 31.89 3.07 -6.31
N PRO A 284 32.84 3.67 -5.57
CA PRO A 284 33.42 4.93 -6.02
C PRO A 284 34.18 4.70 -7.34
N PRO A 285 34.18 5.68 -8.27
CA PRO A 285 34.70 5.51 -9.64
C PRO A 285 36.14 4.96 -9.71
N TRP A 286 36.96 5.20 -8.69
CA TRP A 286 38.35 4.73 -8.59
C TRP A 286 38.53 3.23 -8.27
N LEU A 287 37.44 2.51 -7.94
CA LEU A 287 37.46 1.07 -7.67
C LEU A 287 37.16 0.22 -8.92
N ARG A 288 36.84 0.84 -10.07
CA ARG A 288 36.89 0.18 -11.39
C ARG A 288 38.34 -0.02 -11.80
N ARG A 289 39.00 -1.04 -11.26
CA ARG A 289 40.34 -1.45 -11.72
C ARG A 289 40.23 -2.21 -13.04
N GLY A 290 40.57 -1.55 -14.13
CA GLY A 290 41.04 -2.22 -15.35
C GLY A 290 42.43 -2.86 -15.12
N PRO A 291 42.85 -3.82 -15.97
CA PRO A 291 44.08 -4.55 -15.76
C PRO A 291 45.29 -3.69 -16.15
N GLY A 292 46.11 -3.29 -15.18
CA GLY A 292 47.46 -2.82 -15.48
C GLY A 292 48.08 -1.81 -14.51
N ARG A 293 49.33 -2.10 -14.14
CA ARG A 293 50.35 -1.26 -13.50
C ARG A 293 50.29 -1.14 -11.97
N ARG A 294 51.15 -1.95 -11.34
CA ARG A 294 51.57 -1.84 -9.94
C ARG A 294 52.44 -0.59 -9.76
N HIS A 295 52.04 0.34 -8.91
CA HIS A 295 52.97 1.31 -8.32
C HIS A 295 53.05 1.11 -6.80
N ARG A 296 54.29 0.98 -6.31
CA ARG A 296 54.66 0.76 -4.90
C ARG A 296 54.19 1.92 -4.02
N ALA A 297 53.55 1.59 -2.90
CA ALA A 297 53.18 2.56 -1.86
C ALA A 297 54.42 3.06 -1.09
N ARG A 298 54.62 4.38 -1.02
CA ARG A 298 55.47 5.01 -0.01
C ARG A 298 54.62 5.27 1.25
N ARG A 299 55.01 4.67 2.37
CA ARG A 299 54.45 4.94 3.70
C ARG A 299 54.98 6.28 4.22
N SER A 300 54.10 7.22 4.56
CA SER A 300 54.44 8.38 5.40
C SER A 300 54.07 8.09 6.85
N ARG A 301 55.02 8.39 7.76
CA ARG A 301 54.94 8.19 9.21
C ARG A 301 54.10 9.30 9.85
N ARG A 302 53.20 8.96 10.78
CA ARG A 302 52.62 9.90 11.77
C ARG A 302 53.57 10.04 12.97
N PRO A 303 53.73 11.23 13.57
CA PRO A 303 54.36 11.35 14.89
C PRO A 303 53.32 11.24 16.01
N ARG A 304 53.77 10.63 17.13
CA ARG A 304 53.09 10.49 18.42
C ARG A 304 53.59 11.55 19.41
N GLY A 305 52.73 11.97 20.34
CA GLY A 305 53.04 12.67 21.60
C GLY A 305 51.80 13.44 22.08
N ALA A 306 51.45 13.59 23.36
CA ALA A 306 51.96 13.08 24.63
C ALA A 306 50.85 13.28 25.71
N HIS A 307 51.00 12.62 26.86
CA HIS A 307 50.08 12.57 28.01
C HIS A 307 49.97 13.87 28.84
N GLY A 308 48.85 14.02 29.58
CA GLY A 308 48.76 14.81 30.83
C GLY A 308 47.31 15.09 31.30
N PRO A 309 46.90 14.74 32.55
CA PRO A 309 45.52 14.90 33.03
C PRO A 309 45.34 16.15 33.91
N ALA A 310 44.11 16.69 33.98
CA ALA A 310 43.74 17.75 34.93
C ALA A 310 42.37 17.48 35.57
N HIS A 311 42.38 17.32 36.90
CA HIS A 311 41.23 17.45 37.79
C HIS A 311 40.83 18.93 37.94
N LEU A 312 39.55 19.23 38.16
CA LEU A 312 39.05 20.00 39.33
C LEU A 312 37.53 20.30 39.28
N ARG A 313 36.89 19.94 40.40
CA ARG A 313 35.83 20.61 41.19
C ARG A 313 34.38 20.78 40.72
N SER A 314 33.56 20.06 41.50
CA SER A 314 32.26 20.38 42.11
C SER A 314 31.85 21.85 42.29
N GLY A 315 30.55 22.11 42.08
CA GLY A 315 29.79 23.21 42.67
C GLY A 315 28.32 22.79 42.90
N ARG A 316 27.86 22.83 44.16
CA ARG A 316 26.46 22.71 44.59
C ARG A 316 25.80 24.09 44.60
N ALA A 317 24.49 24.17 44.27
CA ALA A 317 23.44 24.89 45.02
C ALA A 317 22.08 24.80 44.26
N GLY A 318 20.99 24.38 44.95
CA GLY A 318 19.60 24.35 44.45
C GLY A 318 18.83 25.65 44.73
N PRO A 319 17.52 25.67 45.08
CA PRO A 319 16.41 24.76 44.74
C PRO A 319 15.09 25.52 44.35
N LEU A 320 13.99 24.76 44.21
CA LEU A 320 12.55 25.15 44.31
C LEU A 320 11.84 25.76 43.10
N LEU A 321 10.94 24.98 42.48
CA LEU A 321 9.73 25.51 41.85
C LEU A 321 8.53 24.59 42.16
N ARG A 322 7.45 25.27 42.55
CA ARG A 322 6.27 24.78 43.28
C ARG A 322 5.37 23.87 42.43
N ARG A 323 4.81 22.86 43.09
CA ARG A 323 3.59 22.15 42.65
C ARG A 323 2.44 23.16 42.50
N ARG A 324 1.68 23.06 41.41
CA ARG A 324 0.37 23.69 41.24
C ARG A 324 -0.68 22.58 41.32
N ASP A 325 -1.59 22.71 42.28
CA ASP A 325 -2.82 21.91 42.36
C ASP A 325 -3.79 22.31 41.23
N PRO A 326 -4.63 21.37 40.74
CA PRO A 326 -5.66 21.67 39.74
C PRO A 326 -6.91 22.31 40.39
N PRO A 327 -7.69 23.12 39.64
CA PRO A 327 -8.85 23.81 40.18
C PRO A 327 -10.06 22.86 40.32
N GLN A 328 -10.79 23.02 41.41
CA GLN A 328 -12.07 22.38 41.69
C GLN A 328 -13.19 23.04 40.85
N HIS A 329 -14.02 22.24 40.20
CA HIS A 329 -15.32 22.66 39.67
C HIS A 329 -16.46 22.01 40.49
N PRO A 330 -17.61 22.71 40.63
CA PRO A 330 -18.64 22.36 41.61
C PRO A 330 -19.57 21.23 41.16
N ARG A 331 -20.10 20.48 42.15
CA ARG A 331 -21.07 19.40 41.99
C ARG A 331 -22.50 19.92 41.74
N SER A 332 -23.21 19.28 40.81
CA SER A 332 -24.68 19.05 40.81
C SER A 332 -24.94 17.99 39.71
N GLY A 333 -25.35 16.75 39.97
CA GLY A 333 -26.70 16.27 40.32
C GLY A 333 -27.10 15.17 39.31
N PRO A 334 -27.85 14.11 39.66
CA PRO A 334 -27.87 12.84 38.93
C PRO A 334 -28.95 12.79 37.82
N TRP A 335 -28.64 12.13 36.70
CA TRP A 335 -29.65 11.72 35.71
C TRP A 335 -29.75 10.20 35.69
N GLY A 336 -30.93 9.71 36.05
CA GLY A 336 -31.30 8.31 36.04
C GLY A 336 -31.83 7.82 34.69
N ASP A 337 -32.09 6.51 34.69
CA ASP A 337 -32.70 5.66 33.67
C ASP A 337 -33.91 6.25 32.94
N GLY A 338 -34.10 5.86 31.67
CA GLY A 338 -35.38 6.08 31.00
C GLY A 338 -35.45 5.67 29.53
N ARG A 339 -36.00 4.48 29.28
CA ARG A 339 -36.35 3.92 27.97
C ARG A 339 -37.31 4.82 27.17
N GLY A 340 -37.17 4.80 25.84
CA GLY A 340 -38.29 4.44 24.96
C GLY A 340 -38.91 5.49 24.03
N ARG A 341 -39.03 5.06 22.77
CA ARG A 341 -40.15 5.23 21.80
C ARG A 341 -39.98 6.20 20.62
N ARG A 342 -40.49 5.65 19.51
CA ARG A 342 -40.66 6.11 18.13
C ARG A 342 -41.74 7.19 17.98
N ALA A 343 -41.62 8.02 16.94
CA ALA A 343 -42.65 8.45 15.96
C ALA A 343 -42.01 9.57 15.09
N GLN A 344 -41.84 9.45 13.76
CA GLN A 344 -42.81 9.65 12.66
C GLN A 344 -43.63 10.96 12.69
N GLY A 345 -43.63 11.68 11.55
CA GLY A 345 -44.58 12.75 11.17
C GLY A 345 -43.93 14.13 11.03
N GLU A 346 -43.49 14.52 9.83
CA GLU A 346 -44.25 15.27 8.79
C GLU A 346 -44.23 16.81 8.91
N ARG A 347 -43.67 17.41 7.85
CA ARG A 347 -44.04 18.67 7.16
C ARG A 347 -44.17 19.99 7.95
N GLY A 348 -43.34 20.96 7.52
CA GLY A 348 -43.62 22.39 7.64
C GLY A 348 -42.76 23.21 6.68
N ARG A 349 -43.39 23.95 5.77
CA ARG A 349 -42.76 24.84 4.77
C ARG A 349 -42.46 26.23 5.37
N GLY A 350 -41.48 26.92 4.77
CA GLY A 350 -41.27 28.38 4.84
C GLY A 350 -39.99 28.79 5.59
N GLU A 351 -39.20 29.79 5.22
CA GLU A 351 -39.11 30.66 4.05
C GLU A 351 -37.66 31.23 4.02
N ARG A 352 -37.18 31.44 2.79
CA ARG A 352 -36.28 32.51 2.31
C ARG A 352 -34.91 32.84 3.00
N ARG A 353 -33.89 32.71 2.14
CA ARG A 353 -32.80 33.68 1.82
C ARG A 353 -31.60 33.78 2.78
N GLY A 354 -30.46 33.32 2.28
CA GLY A 354 -29.12 33.70 2.72
C GLY A 354 -28.06 33.07 1.82
N ALA A 355 -27.75 33.72 0.71
CA ALA A 355 -26.67 33.30 -0.18
C ALA A 355 -25.31 33.58 0.46
N VAL A 356 -24.47 32.55 0.62
CA VAL A 356 -23.04 32.67 0.87
C VAL A 356 -22.30 31.79 -0.13
N ARG A 357 -21.41 32.43 -0.90
CA ARG A 357 -20.54 31.83 -1.92
C ARG A 357 -19.55 30.83 -1.30
N PRO A 358 -19.22 29.70 -1.96
CA PRO A 358 -18.07 28.90 -1.58
C PRO A 358 -16.79 29.52 -2.16
N GLY A 359 -15.86 29.89 -1.27
CA GLY A 359 -14.51 30.29 -1.63
C GLY A 359 -13.69 29.07 -2.03
N LEU A 360 -13.10 29.13 -3.23
CA LEU A 360 -12.06 28.23 -3.71
C LEU A 360 -10.88 28.19 -2.72
N ALA A 361 -10.62 27.03 -2.12
CA ALA A 361 -9.34 26.74 -1.48
C ALA A 361 -8.33 26.32 -2.56
N LYS A 362 -7.35 27.19 -2.79
CA LYS A 362 -6.23 27.02 -3.70
C LYS A 362 -5.32 25.88 -3.22
N HIS A 363 -4.89 25.09 -4.19
CA HIS A 363 -3.80 24.13 -4.09
C HIS A 363 -2.50 24.81 -3.65
N CYS A 364 -1.82 24.22 -2.66
CA CYS A 364 -0.40 24.46 -2.41
C CYS A 364 0.39 23.24 -2.92
N MET A 365 0.89 23.36 -4.15
CA MET A 365 1.98 22.53 -4.68
C MET A 365 3.30 23.19 -4.29
N GLY A 366 4.02 22.60 -3.33
CA GLY A 366 5.41 22.94 -3.04
C GLY A 366 6.33 22.14 -3.94
N GLY A 367 6.87 22.77 -4.98
CA GLY A 367 7.86 22.19 -5.88
C GLY A 367 9.24 22.10 -5.23
N ALA A 368 9.87 20.93 -5.36
CA ALA A 368 11.31 20.78 -5.21
C ALA A 368 11.94 20.74 -6.61
N ALA A 369 12.84 21.69 -6.86
CA ALA A 369 13.62 21.78 -8.08
C ALA A 369 14.75 20.74 -8.08
N SER A 370 14.94 20.04 -9.20
CA SER A 370 16.20 19.36 -9.51
C SER A 370 16.58 19.58 -10.97
N GLU A 371 17.85 19.91 -11.15
CA GLU A 371 18.49 20.46 -12.34
C GLU A 371 18.49 19.50 -13.55
N ALA A 372 18.23 20.05 -14.74
CA ALA A 372 18.45 19.36 -16.02
C ALA A 372 19.77 19.84 -16.65
N PRO A 373 20.60 18.95 -17.24
CA PRO A 373 21.83 19.35 -17.89
C PRO A 373 21.56 19.96 -19.28
N ARG A 374 22.29 21.05 -19.56
CA ARG A 374 22.32 21.75 -20.84
C ARG A 374 22.99 20.90 -21.92
N SER A 375 22.34 20.73 -23.07
CA SER A 375 23.02 20.41 -24.33
C SER A 375 22.54 21.36 -25.43
N GLY A 376 23.47 22.19 -25.92
CA GLY A 376 23.25 23.10 -27.03
C GLY A 376 23.27 22.41 -28.40
N GLY A 377 22.82 23.15 -29.41
CA GLY A 377 23.08 22.85 -30.82
C GLY A 377 21.87 22.94 -31.73
N HIS A 378 21.48 24.15 -32.13
CA HIS A 378 20.69 24.34 -33.35
C HIS A 378 21.58 24.12 -34.59
N PRO A 379 21.00 23.68 -35.71
CA PRO A 379 21.01 24.61 -36.83
C PRO A 379 19.67 24.75 -37.57
N ARG A 380 19.53 25.95 -38.12
CA ARG A 380 18.40 26.54 -38.83
C ARG A 380 18.01 25.76 -40.09
N ARG A 381 16.71 25.62 -40.36
CA ARG A 381 16.18 25.45 -41.72
C ARG A 381 15.14 26.52 -42.04
N ARG A 382 15.35 27.12 -43.22
CA ARG A 382 14.70 28.29 -43.80
C ARG A 382 13.25 27.99 -44.18
N ALA A 383 12.32 28.84 -43.76
CA ALA A 383 10.98 28.92 -44.35
C ALA A 383 11.06 29.73 -45.66
N ARG A 384 10.64 29.13 -46.78
CA ARG A 384 10.34 29.84 -48.03
C ARG A 384 8.86 30.20 -48.04
N ARG A 385 8.57 31.49 -48.27
CA ARG A 385 7.25 32.04 -48.56
C ARG A 385 6.93 31.93 -50.06
N GLY A 386 5.64 31.75 -50.37
CA GLY A 386 4.98 32.16 -51.62
C GLY A 386 3.87 31.20 -52.06
N PRO A 387 2.84 31.64 -52.82
CA PRO A 387 1.98 32.81 -52.59
C PRO A 387 0.46 32.48 -52.60
N ARG A 388 -0.34 33.53 -52.44
CA ARG A 388 -1.80 33.62 -52.25
C ARG A 388 -2.68 33.18 -53.45
N GLY A 389 -3.94 32.84 -53.12
CA GLY A 389 -5.14 32.82 -53.98
C GLY A 389 -5.92 31.51 -53.80
N LEU A 390 -7.24 31.40 -53.62
CA LEU A 390 -8.41 32.27 -53.80
C LEU A 390 -9.61 31.65 -53.02
N ARG A 391 -10.48 32.53 -52.50
CA ARG A 391 -11.93 32.44 -52.20
C ARG A 391 -12.64 31.06 -52.18
N ALA A 392 -13.41 30.81 -51.12
CA ALA A 392 -14.88 30.73 -51.21
C ALA A 392 -15.52 30.67 -49.81
N SER A 393 -16.43 31.61 -49.58
CA SER A 393 -17.40 31.74 -48.51
C SER A 393 -18.56 30.75 -48.67
N ALA A 394 -19.04 30.17 -47.57
CA ALA A 394 -20.41 29.66 -47.45
C ALA A 394 -20.82 29.66 -45.97
N ASP A 395 -21.71 30.61 -45.65
CA ASP A 395 -22.53 30.60 -44.44
C ASP A 395 -23.72 29.64 -44.61
N LEU A 396 -24.28 29.26 -43.44
CA LEU A 396 -25.64 28.79 -43.12
C LEU A 396 -25.79 27.29 -42.76
N PRO A 397 -26.77 26.93 -41.90
CA PRO A 397 -27.67 27.77 -41.07
C PRO A 397 -27.31 27.79 -39.57
#